data_AF-A0A4P8DID6-F1
#
_entry.id   AF-A0A4P8DID6-F1
#
_cell.length_a   1.000
_cell.length_b   1.000
_cell.length_c   1.000
_cell.angle_alpha   90.00
_cell.angle_beta   90.00
_cell.angle_gamma   90.00
#
_symmetry.space_group_name_H-M   'P 1'
#
loop_
_entity.id
_entity.type
_entity.pdbx_description
1 polymer ?
#
loop_
_entity_poly.entity_id
_entity_poly.type
_entity_poly.pdbx_seq_one_letter_code
_entity_poly.pdbx_strand_id
1 'polypeptide(L)'
;HRRLILPQLGAPGVNAFQVTKRTGFKVEYGPVRAADLPEYLKAGKATPEMRRARFPLRDRAVLIPVGLVAALVPSTLVPIAALMAVAFLAAGWLGLLAVAVALLTGLVAFPLLMPYVPTKDYSTKGLLLGLLAALPFVAYQYASGTPAPSTYASMLMFVLLMPPVAGYLALNFTGSTPYPSRTGVRKEIFTYVPIMAGMAVLG
;
A
#
# COMPACT_ATOMS: atom_id res chain seq x y z
N HIS A 1 6.37 42.46 3.97
CA HIS A 1 5.43 41.48 3.38
C HIS A 1 5.05 40.43 4.44
N ARG A 2 3.76 40.15 4.68
CA ARG A 2 3.27 39.12 5.63
C ARG A 2 2.64 37.94 4.89
N ARG A 3 3.43 37.28 4.03
CA ARG A 3 2.97 36.17 3.18
C ARG A 3 3.82 34.94 3.45
N LEU A 4 3.19 33.81 3.75
CA LEU A 4 3.85 32.53 4.02
C LEU A 4 3.45 31.54 2.93
N ILE A 5 4.42 31.10 2.14
CA ILE A 5 4.21 30.11 1.08
C ILE A 5 4.46 28.73 1.68
N LEU A 6 3.44 27.87 1.67
CA LEU A 6 3.50 26.50 2.17
C LEU A 6 3.54 25.49 1.01
N PRO A 7 4.14 24.30 1.20
CA PRO A 7 4.05 23.21 0.25
C PRO A 7 2.58 22.83 -0.02
N GLN A 8 2.22 22.65 -1.30
CA GLN A 8 0.84 22.31 -1.69
C GLN A 8 0.30 21.05 -0.98
N LEU A 9 1.14 20.02 -0.83
CA LEU A 9 0.76 18.74 -0.23
C LEU A 9 0.66 18.80 1.30
N GLY A 10 1.11 19.89 1.94
CA GLY A 10 0.94 20.14 3.37
C GLY A 10 -0.43 20.70 3.74
N ALA A 11 -1.27 21.05 2.76
CA ALA A 11 -2.58 21.67 3.00
C ALA A 11 -3.50 20.89 3.96
N PRO A 12 -3.57 19.54 3.95
CA PRO A 12 -4.37 18.79 4.91
C PRO A 12 -3.87 18.89 6.37
N GLY A 13 -2.58 19.20 6.56
CA GLY A 13 -1.94 19.27 7.87
C GLY A 13 -1.90 20.66 8.49
N VAL A 14 -2.20 21.72 7.72
CA VAL A 14 -2.10 23.11 8.18
C VAL A 14 -3.42 23.86 8.01
N ASN A 15 -3.95 24.35 9.13
CA ASN A 15 -5.12 25.24 9.11
C ASN A 15 -4.69 26.68 8.79
N ALA A 16 -4.74 27.04 7.52
CA ALA A 16 -4.37 28.36 7.01
C ALA A 16 -5.10 29.53 7.70
N PHE A 17 -6.38 29.34 8.04
CA PHE A 17 -7.18 30.36 8.73
C PHE A 17 -6.68 30.60 10.16
N GLN A 18 -6.35 29.54 10.90
CA GLN A 18 -5.80 29.65 12.25
C GLN A 18 -4.41 30.29 12.25
N VAL A 19 -3.55 29.93 11.29
CA VAL A 19 -2.24 30.57 11.12
C VAL A 19 -2.40 32.06 10.88
N THR A 20 -3.29 32.44 9.95
CA THR A 20 -3.55 33.85 9.64
C THR A 20 -4.09 34.60 10.86
N LYS A 21 -5.08 34.02 11.58
CA LYS A 21 -5.70 34.64 12.77
C LYS A 21 -4.69 34.88 13.90
N ARG A 22 -3.76 33.93 14.13
CA ARG A 22 -2.82 33.99 15.26
C ARG A 22 -1.56 34.79 14.96
N THR A 23 -1.12 34.82 13.70
CA THR A 23 0.19 35.40 13.33
C THR A 23 0.08 36.64 12.45
N GLY A 24 -1.07 36.89 11.84
CA GLY A 24 -1.24 37.91 10.81
C GLY A 24 -0.53 37.61 9.48
N PHE A 25 0.09 36.43 9.32
CA PHE A 25 0.65 35.98 8.04
C PHE A 25 -0.42 35.35 7.17
N LYS A 26 -0.58 35.87 5.96
CA LYS A 26 -1.43 35.27 4.94
C LYS A 26 -0.74 34.01 4.41
N VAL A 27 -1.39 32.86 4.58
CA VAL A 27 -0.92 31.58 4.05
C VAL A 27 -1.34 31.44 2.59
N GLU A 28 -0.39 31.07 1.73
CA GLU A 28 -0.62 30.70 0.34
C GLU A 28 0.02 29.33 0.07
N TYR A 29 -0.66 28.47 -0.67
CA TYR A 29 -0.10 27.18 -1.07
C TYR A 29 0.61 27.34 -2.41
N GLY A 30 1.91 27.04 -2.40
CA GLY A 30 2.79 27.11 -3.56
C GLY A 30 2.65 25.89 -4.48
N PRO A 31 3.62 25.63 -5.37
CA PRO A 31 3.61 24.47 -6.23
C PRO A 31 3.83 23.14 -5.47
N VAL A 32 3.49 22.02 -6.11
CA VAL A 32 3.80 20.67 -5.63
C VAL A 32 5.31 20.41 -5.69
N ARG A 33 6.00 20.90 -6.72
CA ARG A 33 7.43 20.69 -6.92
C ARG A 33 8.19 21.97 -6.59
N ALA A 34 9.28 21.83 -5.82
CA ALA A 34 10.15 22.95 -5.49
C ALA A 34 10.79 23.59 -6.74
N ALA A 35 10.99 22.80 -7.81
CA ALA A 35 11.52 23.28 -9.08
C ALA A 35 10.64 24.35 -9.75
N ASP A 36 9.32 24.35 -9.47
CA ASP A 36 8.39 25.32 -10.04
C ASP A 36 8.33 26.63 -9.24
N LEU A 37 9.03 26.70 -8.10
CA LEU A 37 9.02 27.86 -7.19
C LEU A 37 9.48 29.16 -7.88
N PRO A 38 10.54 29.20 -8.71
CA PRO A 38 10.97 30.43 -9.38
C PRO A 38 9.89 31.02 -10.30
N GLU A 39 9.19 30.16 -11.06
CA GLU A 39 8.11 30.59 -11.95
C GLU A 39 6.87 31.03 -11.16
N TYR A 40 6.52 30.29 -10.11
CA TYR A 40 5.46 30.66 -9.17
C TYR A 40 5.70 32.04 -8.54
N LEU A 41 6.93 32.36 -8.14
CA LEU A 41 7.27 33.65 -7.54
C LEU A 41 7.13 34.81 -8.53
N LYS A 42 7.43 34.57 -9.83
CA LYS A 42 7.22 35.55 -10.90
C LYS A 42 5.73 35.76 -11.22
N ALA A 43 4.98 34.68 -11.35
CA ALA A 43 3.55 34.72 -11.69
C ALA A 43 2.66 35.15 -10.52
N GLY A 44 3.12 34.94 -9.28
CA GLY A 44 2.38 35.23 -8.05
C GLY A 44 1.21 34.28 -7.77
N LYS A 45 0.97 33.28 -8.63
CA LYS A 45 -0.09 32.27 -8.51
C LYS A 45 0.38 30.95 -9.09
N ALA A 46 0.01 29.84 -8.45
CA ALA A 46 0.29 28.49 -8.96
C ALA A 46 -0.65 28.15 -10.11
N THR A 47 -0.08 27.69 -11.23
CA THR A 47 -0.84 27.18 -12.38
C THR A 47 -1.49 25.83 -12.07
N PRO A 48 -2.48 25.38 -12.87
CA PRO A 48 -3.04 24.04 -12.74
C PRO A 48 -1.98 22.92 -12.78
N GLU A 49 -0.95 23.09 -13.60
CA GLU A 49 0.16 22.15 -13.78
C GLU A 49 1.01 22.05 -12.51
N MET A 50 1.35 23.20 -11.92
CA MET A 50 2.08 23.30 -10.65
C MET A 50 1.35 22.65 -9.47
N ARG A 51 0.01 22.57 -9.53
CA ARG A 51 -0.83 21.92 -8.51
C ARG A 51 -0.99 20.41 -8.72
N ARG A 52 -0.61 19.87 -9.88
CA ARG A 52 -0.86 18.47 -10.24
C ARG A 52 0.27 17.56 -9.76
N ALA A 53 -0.02 16.70 -8.78
CA ALA A 53 0.85 15.58 -8.43
C ALA A 53 0.74 14.50 -9.52
N ARG A 54 1.81 14.30 -10.30
CA ARG A 54 1.84 13.32 -11.41
C ARG A 54 2.02 11.87 -10.94
N PHE A 55 2.69 11.68 -9.81
CA PHE A 55 2.95 10.38 -9.17
C PHE A 55 3.33 9.25 -10.16
N PRO A 56 4.37 9.44 -11.01
CA PRO A 56 4.89 8.43 -11.94
C PRO A 56 5.49 7.22 -11.21
N LEU A 57 5.84 6.17 -11.97
CA LEU A 57 6.47 4.96 -11.45
C LEU A 57 7.69 5.24 -10.55
N ARG A 58 8.55 6.19 -10.93
CA ARG A 58 9.73 6.57 -10.12
C ARG A 58 9.33 7.08 -8.73
N ASP A 59 8.36 7.99 -8.66
CA ASP A 59 7.90 8.56 -7.38
C ASP A 59 7.25 7.48 -6.49
N ARG A 60 6.65 6.44 -7.09
CA ARG A 60 6.10 5.29 -6.36
C ARG A 60 7.17 4.34 -5.86
N ALA A 61 8.20 4.07 -6.68
CA ALA A 61 9.30 3.21 -6.30
C ALA A 61 10.06 3.75 -5.08
N VAL A 62 10.15 5.09 -4.95
CA VAL A 62 10.74 5.76 -3.78
C VAL A 62 9.98 5.47 -2.47
N LEU A 63 8.72 5.01 -2.53
CA LEU A 63 7.94 4.64 -1.35
C LEU A 63 8.12 3.19 -0.91
N ILE A 64 8.76 2.33 -1.71
CA ILE A 64 9.03 0.93 -1.37
C ILE A 64 9.86 0.83 -0.06
N PRO A 65 10.95 1.60 0.14
CA PRO A 65 11.70 1.58 1.38
C PRO A 65 10.86 1.94 2.61
N VAL A 66 9.88 2.85 2.46
CA VAL A 66 9.00 3.24 3.58
C VAL A 66 8.16 2.04 4.04
N GLY A 67 7.60 1.28 3.09
CA GLY A 67 6.85 0.06 3.38
C GLY A 67 7.73 -1.02 4.01
N LEU A 68 8.97 -1.18 3.54
CA LEU A 68 9.93 -2.13 4.10
C LEU A 68 10.27 -1.79 5.55
N VAL A 69 10.56 -0.53 5.85
CA VAL A 69 10.85 -0.09 7.23
C VAL A 69 9.63 -0.26 8.13
N ALA A 70 8.42 0.03 7.63
CA ALA A 70 7.19 -0.21 8.39
C ALA A 70 6.98 -1.70 8.70
N ALA A 71 7.37 -2.60 7.79
CA ALA A 71 7.28 -4.04 8.01
C ALA A 71 8.26 -4.57 9.08
N LEU A 72 9.32 -3.82 9.39
CA LEU A 72 10.29 -4.16 10.44
C LEU A 72 9.84 -3.72 11.85
N VAL A 73 8.78 -2.90 11.96
CA VAL A 73 8.23 -2.51 13.26
C VAL A 73 7.71 -3.77 13.96
N PRO A 74 7.95 -3.96 15.28
CA PRO A 74 7.57 -5.19 15.99
C PRO A 74 6.10 -5.61 15.81
N SER A 75 5.18 -4.65 15.71
CA SER A 75 3.75 -4.89 15.48
C SER A 75 3.44 -5.59 14.15
N THR A 76 4.35 -5.54 13.17
CA THR A 76 4.21 -6.13 11.84
C THR A 76 5.20 -7.27 11.63
N LEU A 77 6.44 -7.10 12.12
CA LEU A 77 7.50 -8.10 11.99
C LEU A 77 7.18 -9.41 12.71
N VAL A 78 6.63 -9.34 13.93
CA VAL A 78 6.32 -10.55 14.73
C VAL A 78 5.23 -11.40 14.04
N PRO A 79 4.09 -10.84 13.58
CA PRO A 79 3.13 -11.59 12.78
C PRO A 79 3.71 -12.20 11.50
N ILE A 80 4.56 -11.46 10.78
CA ILE A 80 5.21 -11.99 9.57
C ILE A 80 6.12 -13.16 9.90
N ALA A 81 6.93 -13.07 10.95
CA ALA A 81 7.82 -14.15 11.37
C ALA A 81 7.04 -15.39 11.81
N ALA A 82 5.95 -15.20 12.56
CA ALA A 82 5.05 -16.29 12.94
C ALA A 82 4.42 -16.95 11.72
N LEU A 83 3.94 -16.16 10.75
CA LEU A 83 3.37 -16.67 9.51
C LEU A 83 4.39 -17.47 8.69
N MET A 84 5.62 -16.97 8.57
CA MET A 84 6.71 -17.67 7.88
C MET A 84 7.02 -19.02 8.54
N ALA A 85 7.06 -19.06 9.88
CA ALA A 85 7.27 -20.30 10.62
C ALA A 85 6.12 -21.30 10.40
N VAL A 86 4.86 -20.85 10.49
CA VAL A 86 3.68 -21.71 10.24
C VAL A 86 3.67 -22.22 8.80
N ALA A 87 3.93 -21.37 7.81
CA ALA A 87 3.98 -21.76 6.40
C ALA A 87 5.11 -22.76 6.12
N PHE A 88 6.26 -22.61 6.78
CA PHE A 88 7.36 -23.58 6.70
C PHE A 88 6.96 -24.93 7.28
N LEU A 89 6.30 -24.96 8.43
CA LEU A 89 5.85 -26.21 9.05
C LEU A 89 4.78 -26.91 8.21
N ALA A 90 3.91 -26.14 7.53
CA ALA A 90 2.80 -26.69 6.77
C ALA A 90 3.19 -27.15 5.35
N ALA A 91 4.09 -26.43 4.66
CA ALA A 91 4.42 -26.68 3.26
C ALA A 91 5.93 -26.56 2.94
N GLY A 92 6.78 -26.57 3.96
CA GLY A 92 8.24 -26.54 3.80
C GLY A 92 8.74 -25.29 3.08
N TRP A 93 9.74 -25.48 2.21
CA TRP A 93 10.34 -24.39 1.45
C TRP A 93 9.37 -23.70 0.49
N LEU A 94 8.38 -24.45 -0.01
CA LEU A 94 7.35 -23.90 -0.91
C LEU A 94 6.42 -22.93 -0.16
N GLY A 95 6.06 -23.26 1.08
CA GLY A 95 5.30 -22.36 1.96
C GLY A 95 6.05 -21.07 2.27
N LEU A 96 7.35 -21.18 2.63
CA LEU A 96 8.21 -20.00 2.83
C LEU A 96 8.28 -19.13 1.58
N LEU A 97 8.46 -19.75 0.40
CA LEU A 97 8.52 -19.02 -0.87
C LEU A 97 7.19 -18.32 -1.16
N ALA A 98 6.05 -18.96 -0.90
CA ALA A 98 4.73 -18.37 -1.09
C ALA A 98 4.53 -17.13 -0.23
N VAL A 99 4.87 -17.19 1.06
CA VAL A 99 4.78 -16.03 1.96
C VAL A 99 5.76 -14.94 1.53
N ALA A 100 7.00 -15.28 1.20
CA ALA A 100 7.98 -14.31 0.71
C ALA A 100 7.50 -13.58 -0.56
N VAL A 101 6.91 -14.31 -1.51
CA VAL A 101 6.30 -13.72 -2.72
C VAL A 101 5.13 -12.82 -2.33
N ALA A 102 4.23 -13.25 -1.44
CA ALA A 102 3.10 -12.42 -0.99
C ALA A 102 3.55 -11.11 -0.31
N LEU A 103 4.63 -11.16 0.49
CA LEU A 103 5.26 -9.98 1.08
C LEU A 103 5.79 -9.02 0.00
N LEU A 104 6.52 -9.56 -0.98
CA LEU A 104 7.02 -8.77 -2.12
C LEU A 104 5.87 -8.20 -2.97
N THR A 105 4.78 -8.95 -3.13
CA THR A 105 3.58 -8.46 -3.82
C THR A 105 2.99 -7.25 -3.10
N GLY A 106 2.86 -7.29 -1.78
CA GLY A 106 2.33 -6.17 -0.99
C GLY A 106 3.28 -4.97 -0.85
N LEU A 107 4.59 -5.22 -0.69
CA LEU A 107 5.59 -4.17 -0.40
C LEU A 107 6.21 -3.56 -1.66
N VAL A 108 6.34 -4.34 -2.74
CA VAL A 108 7.06 -3.94 -3.95
C VAL A 108 6.12 -3.85 -5.15
N ALA A 109 5.37 -4.92 -5.45
CA ALA A 109 4.53 -4.94 -6.65
C ALA A 109 3.34 -3.99 -6.53
N PHE A 110 2.70 -3.93 -5.37
CA PHE A 110 1.52 -3.09 -5.15
C PHE A 110 1.76 -1.60 -5.40
N PRO A 111 2.78 -0.93 -4.82
CA PRO A 111 3.04 0.49 -5.12
C PRO A 111 3.26 0.77 -6.60
N LEU A 112 3.83 -0.18 -7.34
CA LEU A 112 4.11 -0.03 -8.77
C LEU A 112 2.85 -0.26 -9.63
N LEU A 113 2.06 -1.28 -9.28
CA LEU A 113 0.94 -1.77 -10.08
C LEU A 113 -0.42 -1.19 -9.68
N MET A 114 -0.54 -0.54 -8.52
CA MET A 114 -1.82 -0.03 -8.00
C MET A 114 -2.68 0.82 -8.96
N PRO A 115 -2.14 1.61 -9.92
CA PRO A 115 -3.01 2.39 -10.82
C PRO A 115 -3.59 1.56 -11.96
N TYR A 116 -3.01 0.38 -12.23
CA TYR A 116 -3.49 -0.52 -13.29
C TYR A 116 -4.50 -1.53 -12.76
N VAL A 117 -4.60 -1.71 -11.44
CA VAL A 117 -5.59 -2.61 -10.83
C VAL A 117 -6.95 -1.89 -10.78
N PRO A 118 -8.00 -2.44 -11.45
CA PRO A 118 -9.25 -1.74 -11.72
C PRO A 118 -10.23 -1.78 -10.53
N THR A 119 -9.75 -1.45 -9.34
CA THR A 119 -10.56 -1.32 -8.12
C THR A 119 -10.24 -0.01 -7.41
N LYS A 120 -11.10 0.39 -6.48
CA LYS A 120 -10.93 1.66 -5.76
C LYS A 120 -10.03 1.51 -4.54
N ASP A 121 -10.30 0.50 -3.74
CA ASP A 121 -9.75 0.32 -2.40
C ASP A 121 -8.39 -0.37 -2.44
N TYR A 122 -7.47 0.02 -1.54
CA TYR A 122 -6.12 -0.55 -1.49
C TYR A 122 -6.17 -2.03 -1.11
N SER A 123 -7.05 -2.38 -0.18
CA SER A 123 -7.26 -3.74 0.27
C SER A 123 -7.65 -4.66 -0.88
N THR A 124 -8.63 -4.25 -1.72
CA THR A 124 -9.07 -5.07 -2.87
C THR A 124 -7.98 -5.19 -3.92
N LYS A 125 -7.23 -4.11 -4.18
CA LYS A 125 -6.09 -4.17 -5.10
C LYS A 125 -5.02 -5.15 -4.62
N GLY A 126 -4.66 -5.09 -3.34
CA GLY A 126 -3.69 -6.01 -2.74
C GLY A 126 -4.17 -7.45 -2.74
N LEU A 127 -5.45 -7.69 -2.42
CA LEU A 127 -6.08 -9.02 -2.51
C LEU A 127 -6.00 -9.59 -3.93
N LEU A 128 -6.35 -8.80 -4.95
CA LEU A 128 -6.27 -9.22 -6.35
C LEU A 128 -4.84 -9.52 -6.78
N LEU A 129 -3.88 -8.66 -6.43
CA LEU A 129 -2.47 -8.90 -6.74
C LEU A 129 -1.93 -10.13 -6.03
N GLY A 130 -2.30 -10.36 -4.76
CA GLY A 130 -1.93 -11.55 -4.02
C GLY A 130 -2.56 -12.83 -4.58
N LEU A 131 -3.80 -12.74 -5.09
CA LEU A 131 -4.45 -13.86 -5.77
C LEU A 131 -3.74 -14.20 -7.08
N LEU A 132 -3.38 -13.20 -7.88
CA LEU A 132 -2.57 -13.38 -9.08
C LEU A 132 -1.21 -13.99 -8.75
N ALA A 133 -0.59 -13.57 -7.65
CA ALA A 133 0.68 -14.12 -7.18
C ALA A 133 0.57 -15.57 -6.68
N ALA A 134 -0.62 -16.02 -6.27
CA ALA A 134 -0.87 -17.40 -5.86
C ALA A 134 -1.02 -18.38 -7.04
N LEU A 135 -1.45 -17.90 -8.22
CA LEU A 135 -1.73 -18.75 -9.38
C LEU A 135 -0.54 -19.65 -9.80
N PRO A 136 0.72 -19.17 -9.84
CA PRO A 136 1.85 -20.04 -10.15
C PRO A 136 2.05 -21.18 -9.14
N PHE A 137 1.77 -20.95 -7.86
CA PHE A 137 1.88 -21.98 -6.81
C PHE A 137 0.77 -23.03 -6.93
N VAL A 138 -0.45 -22.57 -7.24
CA VAL A 138 -1.58 -23.46 -7.53
C VAL A 138 -1.29 -24.31 -8.78
N ALA A 139 -0.82 -23.68 -9.85
CA ALA A 139 -0.47 -24.38 -11.09
C ALA A 139 0.67 -25.38 -10.89
N TYR A 140 1.68 -25.02 -10.09
CA TYR A 140 2.76 -25.94 -9.71
C TYR A 140 2.20 -27.16 -8.98
N GLN A 141 1.38 -26.97 -7.93
CA GLN A 141 0.78 -28.09 -7.21
C GLN A 141 -0.12 -28.96 -8.09
N TYR A 142 -0.81 -28.36 -9.06
CA TYR A 142 -1.64 -29.11 -10.01
C TYR A 142 -0.79 -30.02 -10.91
N ALA A 143 0.34 -29.50 -11.39
CA ALA A 143 1.20 -30.19 -12.34
C ALA A 143 2.11 -31.23 -11.67
N SER A 144 2.59 -30.97 -10.45
CA SER A 144 3.51 -31.86 -9.73
C SER A 144 2.81 -32.82 -8.78
N GLY A 145 1.57 -32.52 -8.36
CA GLY A 145 0.83 -33.30 -7.39
C GLY A 145 0.06 -34.46 -8.03
N THR A 146 -0.13 -35.54 -7.26
CA THR A 146 -1.16 -36.53 -7.60
C THR A 146 -2.54 -35.98 -7.25
N PRO A 147 -3.62 -36.34 -7.99
CA PRO A 147 -4.98 -35.93 -7.65
C PRO A 147 -5.41 -36.56 -6.33
N ALA A 148 -5.16 -35.84 -5.24
CA ALA A 148 -5.42 -36.26 -3.87
C ALA A 148 -5.98 -35.08 -3.06
N PRO A 149 -6.78 -35.32 -2.01
CA PRO A 149 -7.30 -34.27 -1.14
C PRO A 149 -6.21 -33.34 -0.57
N SER A 150 -5.02 -33.88 -0.29
CA SER A 150 -3.86 -33.11 0.17
C SER A 150 -3.38 -32.08 -0.86
N THR A 151 -3.34 -32.45 -2.15
CA THR A 151 -2.96 -31.54 -3.25
C THR A 151 -3.92 -30.36 -3.34
N TYR A 152 -5.23 -30.62 -3.29
CA TYR A 152 -6.25 -29.58 -3.32
C TYR A 152 -6.22 -28.70 -2.06
N ALA A 153 -5.94 -29.29 -0.89
CA ALA A 153 -5.77 -28.53 0.35
C ALA A 153 -4.57 -27.57 0.26
N SER A 154 -3.44 -28.00 -0.28
CA SER A 154 -2.27 -27.12 -0.47
C SER A 154 -2.53 -25.99 -1.47
N MET A 155 -3.30 -26.24 -2.54
CA MET A 155 -3.73 -25.18 -3.46
C MET A 155 -4.61 -24.15 -2.76
N LEU A 156 -5.58 -24.63 -1.97
CA LEU A 156 -6.50 -23.78 -1.23
C LEU A 156 -5.76 -22.93 -0.19
N MET A 157 -4.76 -23.50 0.50
CA MET A 157 -3.85 -22.77 1.38
C MET A 157 -3.22 -21.57 0.66
N PHE A 158 -2.62 -21.74 -0.53
CA PHE A 158 -1.99 -20.61 -1.24
C PHE A 158 -3.00 -19.52 -1.62
N VAL A 159 -4.20 -19.91 -2.07
CA VAL A 159 -5.28 -18.99 -2.43
C VAL A 159 -5.85 -18.26 -1.21
N LEU A 160 -5.85 -18.90 -0.03
CA LEU A 160 -6.36 -18.29 1.19
C LEU A 160 -5.30 -17.48 1.93
N LEU A 161 -4.01 -17.78 1.78
CA LEU A 161 -2.95 -17.19 2.59
C LEU A 161 -2.21 -16.05 1.87
N MET A 162 -1.95 -16.13 0.56
CA MET A 162 -1.22 -15.07 -0.16
C MET A 162 -2.01 -13.77 -0.36
N PRO A 163 -3.31 -13.80 -0.74
CA PRO A 163 -4.12 -12.59 -0.87
C PRO A 163 -4.22 -11.73 0.39
N PRO A 164 -4.56 -12.26 1.59
CA PRO A 164 -4.69 -11.41 2.77
C PRO A 164 -3.36 -10.80 3.22
N VAL A 165 -2.23 -11.48 3.00
CA VAL A 165 -0.90 -10.91 3.26
C VAL A 165 -0.65 -9.70 2.36
N ALA A 166 -0.82 -9.85 1.04
CA ALA A 166 -0.64 -8.77 0.09
C ALA A 166 -1.67 -7.64 0.32
N GLY A 167 -2.92 -7.98 0.62
CA GLY A 167 -4.02 -7.07 0.93
C GLY A 167 -3.78 -6.23 2.19
N TYR A 168 -3.32 -6.86 3.27
CA TYR A 168 -3.01 -6.18 4.52
C TYR A 168 -1.83 -5.21 4.37
N LEU A 169 -0.77 -5.64 3.65
CA LEU A 169 0.37 -4.78 3.35
C LEU A 169 0.00 -3.61 2.42
N ALA A 170 -0.85 -3.85 1.43
CA ALA A 170 -1.41 -2.80 0.57
C ALA A 170 -2.25 -1.80 1.39
N LEU A 171 -3.04 -2.27 2.35
CA LEU A 171 -3.78 -1.41 3.27
C LEU A 171 -2.84 -0.58 4.14
N ASN A 172 -1.70 -1.12 4.58
CA ASN A 172 -0.70 -0.36 5.33
C ASN A 172 0.06 0.68 4.48
N PHE A 173 -0.08 0.65 3.15
CA PHE A 173 0.39 1.73 2.29
C PHE A 173 -0.46 3.01 2.42
N THR A 174 -1.62 2.93 3.10
CA THR A 174 -2.40 4.11 3.48
C THR A 174 -1.55 5.06 4.33
N GLY A 175 -1.44 6.32 3.90
CA GLY A 175 -0.54 7.32 4.52
C GLY A 175 0.74 7.60 3.74
N SER A 176 1.15 6.70 2.81
CA SER A 176 2.25 6.98 1.88
C SER A 176 1.79 7.76 0.64
N THR A 177 0.47 7.90 0.45
CA THR A 177 -0.14 8.66 -0.65
C THR A 177 -1.31 9.51 -0.13
N PRO A 178 -1.68 10.59 -0.85
CA PRO A 178 -2.86 11.38 -0.53
C PRO A 178 -4.17 10.78 -1.10
N TYR A 179 -4.15 9.53 -1.59
CA TYR A 179 -5.29 8.97 -2.33
C TYR A 179 -6.48 8.59 -1.43
N PRO A 180 -6.31 7.77 -0.37
CA PRO A 180 -7.41 7.47 0.54
C PRO A 180 -7.56 8.55 1.63
N SER A 181 -8.80 8.94 1.93
CA SER A 181 -9.12 9.79 3.08
C SER A 181 -9.14 8.97 4.37
N ARG A 182 -9.01 9.61 5.54
CA ARG A 182 -9.14 8.92 6.84
C ARG A 182 -10.45 8.12 6.98
N THR A 183 -11.55 8.68 6.48
CA THR A 183 -12.86 8.00 6.48
C THR A 183 -12.88 6.81 5.52
N GLY A 184 -12.22 6.93 4.36
CA GLY A 184 -12.02 5.83 3.41
C GLY A 184 -11.20 4.69 4.00
N VAL A 185 -10.06 5.00 4.61
CA VAL A 185 -9.20 3.99 5.29
C VAL A 185 -9.96 3.28 6.40
N ARG A 186 -10.71 4.03 7.23
CA ARG A 186 -11.55 3.44 8.27
C ARG A 186 -12.56 2.46 7.68
N LYS A 187 -13.22 2.82 6.58
CA LYS A 187 -14.14 1.93 5.88
C LYS A 187 -13.43 0.66 5.41
N GLU A 188 -12.27 0.79 4.76
CA GLU A 188 -11.50 -0.37 4.31
C GLU A 188 -11.13 -1.32 5.47
N ILE A 189 -10.66 -0.78 6.60
CA ILE A 189 -10.31 -1.60 7.77
C ILE A 189 -11.51 -2.43 8.23
N PHE A 190 -12.66 -1.81 8.47
CA PHE A 190 -13.84 -2.51 8.99
C PHE A 190 -14.50 -3.43 7.97
N THR A 191 -14.29 -3.22 6.67
CA THR A 191 -14.83 -4.09 5.61
C THR A 191 -13.91 -5.27 5.32
N TYR A 192 -12.61 -5.04 5.15
CA TYR A 192 -11.70 -6.06 4.59
C TYR A 192 -10.85 -6.78 5.62
N VAL A 193 -10.51 -6.18 6.77
CA VAL A 193 -9.67 -6.86 7.78
C VAL A 193 -10.34 -8.13 8.32
N PRO A 194 -11.66 -8.16 8.64
CA PRO A 194 -12.31 -9.40 9.07
C PRO A 194 -12.25 -10.50 7.99
N ILE A 195 -12.40 -10.13 6.72
CA ILE A 195 -12.32 -11.06 5.58
C ILE A 195 -10.89 -11.59 5.46
N MET A 196 -9.89 -10.71 5.49
CA MET A 196 -8.48 -11.07 5.40
C MET A 196 -8.06 -11.99 6.56
N ALA A 197 -8.52 -11.70 7.78
CA ALA A 197 -8.28 -12.54 8.94
C ALA A 197 -8.95 -13.93 8.78
N GLY A 198 -10.20 -13.98 8.32
CA GLY A 198 -10.89 -15.23 8.03
C GLY A 198 -10.17 -16.07 6.99
N MET A 199 -9.71 -15.46 5.89
CA MET A 199 -8.90 -16.13 4.87
C MET A 199 -7.58 -16.67 5.45
N ALA A 200 -6.85 -15.86 6.22
CA ALA A 200 -5.57 -16.25 6.80
C ALA A 200 -5.68 -17.33 7.90
N VAL A 201 -6.83 -17.45 8.57
CA VAL A 201 -7.08 -18.51 9.57
C VAL A 201 -7.53 -19.81 8.92
N LEU A 202 -8.27 -19.74 7.80
CA LEU A 202 -8.74 -20.92 7.06
C LEU A 202 -7.68 -21.53 6.15
N GLY A 203 -6.73 -20.71 5.66
CA GLY A 203 -5.60 -21.14 4.84
C GLY A 203 -4.45 -21.67 5.68
#